data_AF-A0A8J7PR93-F1
#
_entry.id   AF-A0A8J7PR93-F1
#
_cell.length_a   1.000
_cell.length_b   1.000
_cell.length_c   1.000
_cell.angle_alpha   90.00
_cell.angle_beta   90.00
_cell.angle_gamma   90.00
#
_symmetry.space_group_name_H-M   'P 1'
#
loop_
_entity.id
_entity.type
_entity.pdbx_description
1 polymer ?
#
loop_
_entity_poly.entity_id
_entity_poly.type
_entity_poly.pdbx_seq_one_letter_code
_entity_poly.pdbx_strand_id
1 'polypeptide(L)'
;MSDVLTQAYERRASFAGRSSLRTWLTAILKNRIVDLLRKQWREQPLEPVGDDGDEQDFDRLFGANGHYLDTPLDSGNPAELAQQEAFLTAVQRCVEKLPKRIGQLFVLREVFGSDTDELCKDLQITPSNVWVQLYRARMMLRACLEQVGFGRTAAG
;
A
#
# COMPACT_ATOMS: atom_id res chain seq x y z
N MET A 1 2.34 -0.21 23.42
CA MET A 1 1.02 0.47 23.34
C MET A 1 1.03 1.88 23.96
N SER A 2 1.98 2.25 24.84
CA SER A 2 2.05 3.61 25.43
C SER A 2 2.63 4.70 24.50
N ASP A 3 3.49 4.35 23.54
CA ASP A 3 4.14 5.32 22.64
C ASP A 3 3.17 6.07 21.72
N VAL A 4 2.11 5.41 21.26
CA VAL A 4 1.14 6.00 20.31
C VAL A 4 0.31 7.10 20.98
N LEU A 5 -0.09 6.88 22.23
CA LEU A 5 -0.82 7.87 23.03
C LEU A 5 0.05 9.08 23.40
N THR A 6 1.34 8.84 23.67
CA THR A 6 2.30 9.88 24.03
C THR A 6 2.59 10.80 22.83
N GLN A 7 2.82 10.25 21.63
CA GLN A 7 2.98 11.04 20.41
C GLN A 7 1.72 11.79 19.98
N ALA A 8 0.54 11.19 20.14
CA ALA A 8 -0.72 11.87 19.88
C ALA A 8 -0.89 13.09 20.81
N TYR A 9 -0.43 12.99 22.06
CA TYR A 9 -0.46 14.07 23.04
C TYR A 9 0.57 15.18 22.75
N GLU A 10 1.74 14.84 22.22
CA GLU A 10 2.77 15.82 21.81
C GLU A 10 2.36 16.60 20.56
N ARG A 11 1.76 15.94 19.57
CA ARG A 11 1.33 16.60 18.33
C ARG A 11 0.05 17.40 18.48
N ARG A 12 -0.67 17.32 19.61
CA ARG A 12 -1.96 18.02 19.82
C ARG A 12 -1.90 19.52 19.55
N ALA A 13 -0.74 20.15 19.76
CA ALA A 13 -0.49 21.56 19.49
C ALA A 13 -0.41 21.91 17.99
N SER A 14 -0.18 20.93 17.11
CA SER A 14 -0.17 21.08 15.64
C SER A 14 -1.53 20.84 14.99
N PHE A 15 -2.57 20.55 15.78
CA PHE A 15 -3.93 20.45 15.28
C PHE A 15 -4.47 21.86 14.95
N ALA A 16 -4.36 22.24 13.68
CA ALA A 16 -4.78 23.55 13.18
C ALA A 16 -6.31 23.71 13.02
N GLY A 17 -7.13 22.77 13.51
CA GLY A 17 -8.60 22.83 13.42
C GLY A 17 -9.20 22.75 12.00
N ARG A 18 -8.39 22.49 10.98
CA ARG A 18 -8.81 22.44 9.57
C ARG A 18 -9.50 21.12 9.17
N SER A 19 -9.37 20.10 10.02
CA SER A 19 -9.96 18.77 9.89
C SER A 19 -10.60 18.33 11.21
N SER A 20 -11.46 17.30 11.18
CA SER A 20 -12.01 16.74 12.43
C SER A 20 -10.89 16.13 13.28
N LEU A 21 -11.04 16.13 14.61
CA LEU A 21 -10.06 15.50 15.51
C LEU A 21 -9.87 14.01 15.17
N ARG A 22 -10.94 13.34 14.74
CA ARG A 22 -10.93 11.94 14.29
C ARG A 22 -10.05 11.76 13.05
N THR A 23 -10.22 12.61 12.04
CA THR A 23 -9.39 12.65 10.82
C THR A 23 -7.91 12.85 11.17
N TRP A 24 -7.64 13.79 12.07
CA TRP A 24 -6.28 14.13 12.43
C TRP A 24 -5.59 12.96 13.14
N LEU A 25 -6.31 12.27 14.03
CA LEU A 25 -5.83 11.05 14.68
C LEU A 25 -5.64 9.89 13.69
N THR A 26 -6.56 9.69 12.74
CA THR A 26 -6.42 8.62 11.73
C THR A 26 -5.25 8.88 10.79
N ALA A 27 -4.99 10.14 10.41
CA ALA A 27 -3.83 10.51 9.62
C ALA A 27 -2.51 10.25 10.36
N ILE A 28 -2.42 10.61 11.65
CA ILE A 28 -1.26 10.31 12.50
C ILE A 28 -1.05 8.81 12.62
N LEU A 29 -2.11 8.05 12.89
CA LEU A 29 -2.03 6.60 13.05
C LEU A 29 -1.58 5.93 11.75
N LYS A 30 -2.14 6.33 10.61
CA LYS A 30 -1.76 5.82 9.29
C LYS A 30 -0.29 6.09 8.99
N ASN A 31 0.17 7.33 9.20
CA ASN A 31 1.58 7.68 8.99
C ASN A 31 2.49 6.86 9.91
N ARG A 32 2.08 6.63 11.16
CA ARG A 32 2.85 5.81 12.10
C ARG A 32 2.91 4.34 11.69
N ILE A 33 1.80 3.75 11.22
CA ILE A 33 1.77 2.38 10.70
C ILE A 33 2.71 2.26 9.50
N VAL A 34 2.65 3.21 8.57
CA VAL A 34 3.53 3.25 7.40
C VAL A 34 5.00 3.40 7.82
N ASP A 35 5.31 4.27 8.79
CA ASP A 35 6.67 4.46 9.30
C ASP A 35 7.21 3.21 10.01
N LEU A 36 6.37 2.52 10.79
CA LEU A 36 6.73 1.26 11.45
C LEU A 36 6.98 0.14 10.43
N LEU A 37 6.11 0.00 9.44
CA LEU A 37 6.30 -0.97 8.35
C LEU A 37 7.57 -0.68 7.55
N ARG A 38 7.81 0.59 7.19
CA ARG A 38 9.04 1.00 6.50
C ARG A 38 10.29 0.76 7.35
N LYS A 39 10.21 0.96 8.66
CA LYS A 39 11.31 0.67 9.59
C LYS A 39 11.57 -0.84 9.63
N GLN A 40 10.54 -1.65 9.81
CA GLN A 40 10.63 -3.11 9.82
C GLN A 40 11.19 -3.68 8.50
N TRP A 41 10.86 -3.07 7.37
CA TRP A 41 11.37 -3.50 6.06
C TRP A 41 12.82 -3.04 5.78
N ARG A 42 13.25 -1.90 6.34
CA ARG A 42 14.64 -1.40 6.18
C ARG A 42 15.60 -1.94 7.23
N GLU A 43 15.07 -2.29 8.39
CA GLU A 43 15.79 -2.82 9.54
C GLU A 43 15.31 -4.26 9.82
N GLN A 44 15.24 -5.12 8.80
CA GLN A 44 15.49 -6.53 9.11
C GLN A 44 16.96 -6.58 9.53
N PRO A 45 17.26 -6.78 10.84
CA PRO A 45 18.63 -7.11 11.19
C PRO A 45 18.84 -8.46 10.53
N LEU A 46 19.73 -8.53 9.54
CA LEU A 46 20.50 -9.76 9.38
C LEU A 46 21.09 -9.96 10.78
N GLU A 47 20.72 -11.05 11.45
CA GLU A 47 21.44 -11.40 12.67
C GLU A 47 22.92 -11.35 12.31
N PRO A 48 23.77 -10.71 13.14
CA PRO A 48 25.18 -10.71 12.87
C PRO A 48 25.61 -12.17 12.89
N VAL A 49 25.81 -12.75 11.71
CA VAL A 49 26.63 -13.95 11.55
C VAL A 49 27.93 -13.54 12.18
N GLY A 50 28.22 -14.11 13.36
CA GLY A 50 29.44 -13.80 14.09
C GLY A 50 30.63 -13.96 13.15
N ASP A 51 31.66 -13.16 13.38
CA ASP A 51 32.94 -13.18 12.63
C ASP A 51 33.64 -14.57 12.67
N ASP A 52 33.09 -15.51 13.45
CA ASP A 52 33.42 -16.93 13.48
C ASP A 52 32.52 -17.71 12.50
N GLY A 53 32.67 -17.45 11.20
CA GLY A 53 31.98 -18.19 10.13
C GLY A 53 32.51 -19.62 10.01
N ASP A 54 32.30 -20.43 11.05
CA ASP A 54 32.52 -21.87 11.01
C ASP A 54 31.45 -22.49 10.10
N GLU A 55 31.86 -23.38 9.18
CA GLU A 55 30.96 -24.22 8.35
C GLU A 55 29.83 -24.90 9.14
N GLN A 56 30.01 -25.05 10.46
CA GLN A 56 29.05 -25.61 11.41
C GLN A 56 27.74 -24.81 11.53
N ASP A 57 27.71 -23.52 11.21
CA ASP A 57 26.49 -22.71 11.32
C ASP A 57 25.52 -22.96 10.15
N PHE A 58 26.04 -23.36 8.98
CA PHE A 58 25.21 -23.79 7.86
C PHE A 58 24.62 -25.18 8.07
N ASP A 59 25.37 -26.12 8.67
CA ASP A 59 24.87 -27.46 8.99
C ASP A 59 23.66 -27.42 9.93
N ARG A 60 23.58 -26.40 10.81
CA ARG A 60 22.42 -26.17 11.70
C ARG A 60 21.17 -25.72 10.98
N LEU A 61 21.26 -25.34 9.71
CA LEU A 61 20.11 -25.00 8.88
C LEU A 61 19.47 -26.24 8.27
N PHE A 62 20.14 -27.40 8.30
CA PHE A 62 19.66 -28.66 7.75
C PHE A 62 19.34 -29.68 8.86
N GLY A 63 18.25 -30.42 8.69
CA GLY A 63 17.90 -31.54 9.55
C GLY A 63 18.79 -32.74 9.23
N ALA A 64 18.72 -33.77 10.07
CA ALA A 64 19.48 -35.02 9.88
C ALA A 64 19.17 -35.74 8.54
N ASN A 65 18.10 -35.33 7.85
CA ASN A 65 17.70 -35.80 6.52
C ASN A 65 18.25 -34.92 5.36
N GLY A 66 19.08 -33.91 5.66
CA GLY A 66 19.66 -33.00 4.66
C GLY A 66 18.68 -31.96 4.12
N HIS A 67 17.46 -31.86 4.66
CA HIS A 67 16.50 -30.83 4.29
C HIS A 67 16.59 -29.62 5.22
N TYR A 68 16.28 -28.43 4.72
CA TYR A 68 16.29 -27.22 5.53
C TYR A 68 15.29 -27.35 6.69
N LEU A 69 15.70 -27.00 7.91
CA LEU A 69 14.88 -27.09 9.13
C LEU A 69 13.77 -26.04 9.13
N ASP A 70 14.06 -24.86 8.58
CA ASP A 70 13.13 -23.75 8.46
C ASP A 70 12.99 -23.34 7.00
N THR A 71 12.07 -24.00 6.28
CA THR A 71 11.84 -23.72 4.86
C THR A 71 11.74 -22.21 4.65
N PRO A 72 12.54 -21.61 3.73
CA PRO A 72 12.45 -20.18 3.44
C PRO A 72 10.99 -19.81 3.25
N LEU A 73 10.56 -18.71 3.91
CA LEU A 73 9.17 -18.22 3.87
C LEU A 73 8.59 -18.50 2.48
N ASP A 74 7.50 -19.26 2.43
CA ASP A 74 6.79 -19.54 1.19
C ASP A 74 6.52 -18.18 0.52
N SER A 75 7.35 -17.86 -0.49
CA SER A 75 7.33 -16.58 -1.17
C SER A 75 6.06 -16.43 -2.02
N GLY A 76 5.12 -17.36 -1.90
CA GLY A 76 3.98 -17.52 -2.78
C GLY A 76 4.40 -18.18 -4.08
N ASN A 77 3.39 -18.51 -4.88
CA ASN A 77 3.58 -19.07 -6.21
C ASN A 77 4.22 -18.01 -7.13
N PRO A 78 5.41 -18.26 -7.71
CA PRO A 78 6.09 -17.30 -8.58
C PRO A 78 5.25 -16.85 -9.78
N ALA A 79 4.40 -17.74 -10.32
CA ALA A 79 3.50 -17.40 -11.41
C ALA A 79 2.41 -16.42 -10.98
N GLU A 80 1.87 -16.56 -9.78
CA GLU A 80 0.87 -15.64 -9.22
C GLU A 80 1.47 -14.26 -8.94
N LEU A 81 2.70 -14.22 -8.40
CA LEU A 81 3.44 -12.97 -8.20
C LEU A 81 3.67 -12.23 -9.53
N ALA A 82 4.15 -12.94 -10.55
CA ALA A 82 4.38 -12.35 -11.87
C ALA A 82 3.07 -11.84 -12.50
N GLN A 83 1.97 -12.59 -12.36
CA GLN A 83 0.65 -12.17 -12.82
C GLN A 83 0.16 -10.92 -12.08
N GLN A 84 0.37 -10.85 -10.76
CA GLN A 84 0.03 -9.68 -9.96
C GLN A 84 0.83 -8.45 -10.38
N GLU A 85 2.14 -8.59 -10.60
CA GLU A 85 3.00 -7.49 -11.06
C GLU A 85 2.57 -6.97 -12.44
N ALA A 86 2.26 -7.89 -13.38
CA ALA A 86 1.75 -7.54 -14.69
C ALA A 86 0.41 -6.77 -14.61
N PHE A 87 -0.50 -7.21 -13.73
CA PHE A 87 -1.77 -6.53 -13.49
C PHE A 87 -1.57 -5.13 -12.90
N LEU A 88 -0.75 -4.99 -11.86
CA LEU A 88 -0.47 -3.68 -11.24
C LEU A 88 0.18 -2.70 -12.22
N THR A 89 1.09 -3.19 -13.07
CA THR A 89 1.70 -2.40 -14.13
C THR A 89 0.64 -1.90 -15.13
N ALA A 90 -0.31 -2.75 -15.51
CA ALA A 90 -1.40 -2.35 -16.39
C ALA A 90 -2.32 -1.31 -15.73
N VAL A 91 -2.66 -1.49 -14.45
CA VAL A 91 -3.44 -0.51 -13.67
C VAL A 91 -2.73 0.83 -13.63
N GLN A 92 -1.42 0.86 -13.31
CA GLN A 92 -0.65 2.10 -13.27
C GLN A 92 -0.69 2.83 -14.61
N ARG A 93 -0.42 2.13 -15.72
CA ARG A 93 -0.49 2.71 -17.08
C ARG A 93 -1.89 3.26 -17.39
N CYS A 94 -2.95 2.60 -16.92
CA CYS A 94 -4.31 3.07 -17.12
C CYS A 94 -4.66 4.28 -16.25
N VAL A 95 -4.15 4.36 -15.02
CA VAL A 95 -4.29 5.54 -14.15
C VAL A 95 -3.57 6.74 -14.76
N GLU A 96 -2.38 6.56 -15.32
CA GLU A 96 -1.60 7.63 -15.98
C GLU A 96 -2.32 8.21 -17.22
N LYS A 97 -3.20 7.44 -17.85
CA LYS A 97 -4.04 7.91 -18.98
C LYS A 97 -5.27 8.70 -18.54
N LEU A 98 -5.61 8.71 -17.25
CA LEU A 98 -6.76 9.48 -16.76
C LEU A 98 -6.49 10.99 -16.87
N PRO A 99 -7.52 11.81 -17.11
CA PRO A 99 -7.40 13.25 -17.00
C PRO A 99 -6.85 13.63 -15.62
N LYS A 100 -5.85 14.52 -15.58
CA LYS A 100 -5.04 14.83 -14.39
C LYS A 100 -5.86 15.01 -13.10
N ARG A 101 -6.95 15.78 -13.16
CA ARG A 101 -7.84 16.01 -11.99
C ARG A 101 -8.60 14.76 -11.56
N ILE A 102 -9.06 13.94 -12.50
CA ILE A 102 -9.78 12.69 -12.22
C ILE A 102 -8.82 11.65 -11.64
N GLY A 103 -7.63 11.51 -12.23
CA GLY A 103 -6.58 10.61 -11.73
C GLY A 103 -6.13 10.99 -10.31
N GLN A 104 -5.88 12.29 -10.07
CA GLN A 104 -5.52 12.79 -8.74
C GLN A 104 -6.59 12.46 -7.69
N LEU A 105 -7.86 12.72 -8.00
CA LEU A 105 -8.98 12.42 -7.12
C LEU A 105 -9.10 10.91 -6.84
N PHE A 106 -8.99 10.08 -7.88
CA PHE A 106 -9.05 8.62 -7.76
C PHE A 106 -7.94 8.08 -6.85
N VAL A 107 -6.70 8.52 -7.06
CA VAL A 107 -5.54 8.07 -6.25
C VAL A 107 -5.70 8.51 -4.79
N LEU A 108 -6.11 9.76 -4.53
CA LEU A 108 -6.34 10.23 -3.16
C LEU A 108 -7.43 9.42 -2.45
N ARG A 109 -8.52 9.08 -3.15
CA ARG A 109 -9.61 8.31 -2.56
C ARG A 109 -9.28 6.83 -2.38
N GLU A 110 -8.86 6.15 -3.45
CA GLU A 110 -8.80 4.68 -3.48
C GLU A 110 -7.45 4.13 -3.01
N VAL A 111 -6.35 4.87 -3.24
CA VAL A 111 -5.00 4.44 -2.83
C VAL A 111 -4.65 5.03 -1.47
N PHE A 112 -4.94 6.31 -1.25
CA PHE A 112 -4.64 6.97 0.03
C PHE A 112 -5.82 6.96 1.02
N GLY A 113 -7.02 6.54 0.64
CA GLY A 113 -8.14 6.42 1.58
C GLY A 113 -8.62 7.75 2.16
N SER A 114 -8.40 8.87 1.46
CA SER A 114 -8.87 10.20 1.90
C SER A 114 -10.40 10.25 1.98
N ASP A 115 -10.93 10.93 2.99
CA ASP A 115 -12.38 11.09 3.14
C ASP A 115 -12.97 12.06 2.09
N THR A 116 -14.24 11.90 1.74
CA THR A 116 -14.94 12.78 0.80
C THR A 116 -14.89 14.24 1.25
N ASP A 117 -15.03 14.51 2.55
CA ASP A 117 -15.01 15.88 3.07
C ASP A 117 -13.64 16.54 2.93
N GLU A 118 -12.57 15.76 3.10
CA GLU A 118 -11.19 16.19 2.89
C GLU A 118 -10.91 16.44 1.41
N LEU A 119 -11.33 15.53 0.54
CA LEU A 119 -11.21 15.69 -0.92
C LEU A 119 -11.93 16.94 -1.41
N CYS A 120 -13.12 17.24 -0.86
CA CYS A 120 -13.86 18.45 -1.20
C CYS A 120 -13.10 19.73 -0.82
N LYS A 121 -12.43 19.73 0.35
CA LYS A 121 -11.60 20.86 0.80
C LYS A 121 -10.32 21.00 -0.02
N ASP A 122 -9.59 19.91 -0.24
CA ASP A 122 -8.28 19.92 -0.89
C ASP A 122 -8.39 20.23 -2.39
N LEU A 123 -9.43 19.70 -3.05
CA LEU A 123 -9.64 19.86 -4.48
C LEU A 123 -10.65 20.96 -4.83
N GLN A 124 -11.26 21.62 -3.82
CA GLN A 124 -12.25 22.68 -3.98
C GLN A 124 -13.44 22.24 -4.87
N ILE A 125 -14.02 21.09 -4.54
CA ILE A 125 -15.15 20.47 -5.27
C ILE A 125 -16.28 20.10 -4.31
N THR A 126 -17.47 19.84 -4.86
CA THR A 126 -18.62 19.39 -4.07
C THR A 126 -18.66 17.87 -3.91
N PRO A 127 -19.31 17.33 -2.87
CA PRO A 127 -19.46 15.88 -2.70
C PRO A 127 -20.11 15.19 -3.91
N SER A 128 -21.11 15.82 -4.51
CA SER A 128 -21.75 15.32 -5.74
C SER A 128 -20.75 15.20 -6.90
N ASN A 129 -19.85 16.19 -7.05
CA ASN A 129 -18.79 16.16 -8.05
C ASN A 129 -17.80 15.01 -7.77
N VAL A 130 -17.42 14.76 -6.51
CA VAL A 130 -16.53 13.63 -6.14
C VAL A 130 -17.08 12.30 -6.66
N TRP A 131 -18.35 11.99 -6.40
CA TRP A 131 -18.97 10.73 -6.84
C TRP A 131 -19.00 10.60 -8.36
N VAL A 132 -19.33 11.68 -9.07
CA VAL A 132 -19.34 11.71 -10.54
C VAL A 132 -17.94 11.47 -11.11
N GLN A 133 -16.91 12.10 -10.54
CA GLN A 133 -15.53 11.93 -11.02
C GLN A 133 -14.98 10.56 -10.70
N LEU A 134 -15.28 9.99 -9.52
CA LEU A 134 -14.90 8.61 -9.18
C LEU A 134 -15.57 7.61 -10.11
N TYR A 135 -16.85 7.81 -10.43
CA TYR A 135 -17.54 6.97 -11.40
C TYR A 135 -16.87 7.02 -12.77
N ARG A 136 -16.57 8.24 -13.26
CA ARG A 136 -15.84 8.42 -14.53
C ARG A 136 -14.47 7.75 -14.50
N ALA A 137 -13.71 7.93 -13.43
CA ALA A 137 -12.41 7.28 -13.24
C ALA A 137 -12.53 5.75 -13.38
N ARG A 138 -13.49 5.13 -12.67
CA ARG A 138 -13.71 3.69 -12.73
C ARG A 138 -14.09 3.20 -14.13
N MET A 139 -14.95 3.93 -14.84
CA MET A 139 -15.34 3.55 -16.21
C MET A 139 -14.17 3.66 -17.19
N MET A 140 -13.36 4.70 -17.08
CA MET A 140 -12.16 4.87 -17.91
C MET A 140 -11.10 3.80 -17.61
N LEU A 141 -10.87 3.49 -16.34
CA LEU A 141 -9.96 2.42 -15.94
C LEU A 141 -10.43 1.07 -16.45
N ARG A 142 -11.73 0.77 -16.31
CA ARG A 142 -12.32 -0.46 -16.85
C ARG A 142 -12.10 -0.58 -18.36
N ALA A 143 -12.45 0.46 -19.12
CA ALA A 143 -12.28 0.45 -20.58
C ALA A 143 -10.80 0.29 -20.97
N CYS A 144 -9.88 0.93 -20.26
CA CYS A 144 -8.46 0.80 -20.50
C CYS A 144 -7.94 -0.62 -20.18
N LEU A 145 -8.34 -1.19 -19.04
CA LEU A 145 -7.94 -2.54 -18.65
C LEU A 145 -8.49 -3.60 -19.61
N GLU A 146 -9.72 -3.43 -20.09
CA GLU A 146 -10.31 -4.28 -21.13
C GLU A 146 -9.48 -4.27 -22.42
N GLN A 147 -8.97 -3.11 -22.84
CA GLN A 147 -8.07 -3.00 -24.01
C GLN A 147 -6.69 -3.64 -23.80
N VAL A 148 -6.18 -3.64 -22.57
CA VAL A 148 -4.88 -4.25 -22.22
C VAL A 148 -4.99 -5.77 -22.04
N GLY A 149 -6.20 -6.34 -22.13
CA GLY A 149 -6.44 -7.78 -22.06
C GLY A 149 -6.91 -8.28 -20.68
N PHE A 150 -7.25 -7.38 -19.75
CA PHE A 150 -7.82 -7.71 -18.43
C PHE A 150 -9.35 -7.61 -18.40
N GLY A 151 -10.00 -7.64 -19.57
CA GLY A 151 -11.45 -7.65 -19.72
C GLY A 151 -12.05 -9.05 -19.60
N ARG A 152 -13.37 -9.13 -19.41
CA ARG A 152 -14.08 -10.42 -19.56
C ARG A 152 -13.84 -10.94 -20.97
N THR A 153 -13.11 -12.05 -21.10
CA THR A 153 -13.25 -12.93 -22.26
C THR A 153 -14.71 -13.31 -22.33
N ALA A 154 -15.40 -12.95 -23.42
CA ALA A 154 -16.71 -13.50 -23.70
C ALA A 154 -16.54 -15.03 -23.70
N ALA A 155 -17.08 -15.69 -22.68
CA ALA A 155 -17.27 -17.13 -22.72
C ALA A 155 -18.22 -17.40 -23.89
N GLY A 156 -17.68 -18.04 -24.94
CA GLY A 156 -18.48 -18.64 -26.00
C GLY A 156 -19.13 -19.93 -25.52
#